data_AF-A0A958V2V7-F1
#
_entry.id   AF-A0A958V2V7-F1
#
_cell.length_a   1.000
_cell.length_b   1.000
_cell.length_c   1.000
_cell.angle_alpha   90.00
_cell.angle_beta   90.00
_cell.angle_gamma   90.00
#
_symmetry.space_group_name_H-M   'P 1'
#
loop_
_entity.id
_entity.type
_entity.pdbx_description
1 polymer ?
#
loop_
_entity_poly.entity_id
_entity_poly.type
_entity_poly.pdbx_seq_one_letter_code
_entity_poly.pdbx_strand_id
1 'polypeptide(L)'
;MSQKIVIDPVTRVEGHGKVTIHLDDQNKVKDAFFHIVEFRGFERFIQGHPYWEAPVMVQRLCGICPVSHHLAAAKAIDQIVGLDPEDLSLPAQKIRRLLHFGQVFQSHALHFFYLASPDLLFGYDADPLKRNVVGVAMEYPEIAKKGILMRKFGQEIIKMITGKKIHGISASPGGVHKHITPKEIQYFLDGTDIPNINTMIDWSLEILQFIKAYHENNKMFLDSFAAYPSGHLGLVNKKNGFLELYDGFLRATDAEGTITLDDIENETYADYFYESVERWSYLKFPYLK
;
A
#
# COMPACT_ATOMS: atom_id res chain seq x y z
N MET A 1 37.75 -17.45 0.89
CA MET A 1 37.44 -16.06 1.29
C MET A 1 35.97 -15.86 0.96
N SER A 2 35.12 -15.68 1.98
CA SER A 2 33.69 -15.47 1.78
C SER A 2 33.46 -14.14 1.05
N GLN A 3 33.05 -14.21 -0.22
CA GLN A 3 32.72 -13.05 -1.04
C GLN A 3 31.33 -12.53 -0.66
N LYS A 4 31.16 -11.20 -0.66
CA LYS A 4 29.88 -10.53 -0.40
C LYS A 4 29.46 -9.71 -1.62
N ILE A 5 28.28 -9.98 -2.15
CA ILE A 5 27.63 -9.17 -3.19
C ILE A 5 26.64 -8.24 -2.51
N VAL A 6 26.58 -6.97 -2.96
CA VAL A 6 25.73 -5.94 -2.38
C VAL A 6 24.92 -5.28 -3.49
N ILE A 7 23.60 -5.21 -3.29
CA ILE A 7 22.67 -4.44 -4.12
C ILE A 7 22.22 -3.25 -3.26
N ASP A 8 22.78 -2.08 -3.53
CA ASP A 8 22.53 -0.85 -2.78
C ASP A 8 22.55 0.37 -3.73
N PRO A 9 21.42 1.06 -3.94
CA PRO A 9 20.11 0.80 -3.36
C PRO A 9 19.34 -0.32 -4.11
N VAL A 10 18.34 -0.90 -3.44
CA VAL A 10 17.24 -1.57 -4.16
C VAL A 10 16.46 -0.50 -4.92
N THR A 11 16.31 -0.68 -6.24
CA THR A 11 15.66 0.33 -7.11
C THR A 11 14.19 0.01 -7.35
N ARG A 12 13.41 1.04 -7.72
CA ARG A 12 11.95 0.96 -7.99
C ARG A 12 11.12 0.43 -6.80
N VAL A 13 11.55 0.73 -5.59
CA VAL A 13 10.79 0.55 -4.34
C VAL A 13 10.64 1.89 -3.62
N GLU A 14 9.73 1.97 -2.67
CA GLU A 14 9.64 3.13 -1.76
C GLU A 14 10.53 2.91 -0.54
N GLY A 15 11.17 3.98 -0.05
CA GLY A 15 12.15 3.92 1.03
C GLY A 15 13.54 3.43 0.58
N HIS A 16 14.44 3.23 1.56
CA HIS A 16 15.81 2.78 1.29
C HIS A 16 16.03 1.36 1.80
N GLY A 17 16.04 0.43 0.85
CA GLY A 17 16.39 -0.97 1.06
C GLY A 17 17.76 -1.31 0.46
N LYS A 18 18.42 -2.29 1.06
CA LYS A 18 19.67 -2.90 0.57
C LYS A 18 19.58 -4.41 0.67
N VAL A 19 20.14 -5.14 -0.30
CA VAL A 19 20.30 -6.59 -0.20
C VAL A 19 21.78 -6.95 -0.10
N THR A 20 22.13 -7.86 0.82
CA THR A 20 23.46 -8.47 0.85
C THR A 20 23.37 -9.96 0.64
N ILE A 21 24.21 -10.49 -0.24
CA ILE A 21 24.29 -11.91 -0.60
C ILE A 21 25.68 -12.39 -0.24
N HIS A 22 25.77 -13.38 0.64
CA HIS A 22 27.04 -13.91 1.15
C HIS A 22 27.31 -15.25 0.48
N LEU A 23 28.49 -15.38 -0.10
CA LEU A 23 28.94 -16.60 -0.78
C LEU A 23 29.86 -17.40 0.13
N ASP A 24 29.75 -18.72 0.06
CA ASP A 24 30.72 -19.65 0.65
C ASP A 24 32.02 -19.73 -0.18
N ASP A 25 32.97 -20.54 0.27
CA ASP A 25 34.26 -20.72 -0.41
C ASP A 25 34.14 -21.43 -1.78
N GLN A 26 32.96 -22.00 -2.11
CA GLN A 26 32.65 -22.62 -3.40
C GLN A 26 31.85 -21.68 -4.33
N ASN A 27 31.72 -20.41 -3.96
CA ASN A 27 30.91 -19.41 -4.66
C ASN A 27 29.42 -19.77 -4.74
N LYS A 28 28.89 -20.52 -3.78
CA LYS A 28 27.45 -20.77 -3.63
C LYS A 28 26.85 -19.76 -2.64
N VAL A 29 25.63 -19.33 -2.90
CA VAL A 29 24.89 -18.45 -1.99
C VAL A 29 24.65 -19.22 -0.69
N LYS A 30 25.20 -18.70 0.40
CA LYS A 30 25.01 -19.23 1.75
C LYS A 30 23.84 -18.53 2.45
N ASP A 31 23.87 -17.20 2.44
CA ASP A 31 22.88 -16.37 3.13
C ASP A 31 22.54 -15.13 2.28
N ALA A 32 21.30 -14.65 2.39
CA ALA A 32 20.87 -13.38 1.80
C ALA A 32 20.02 -12.60 2.82
N PHE A 33 20.26 -11.28 2.91
CA PHE A 33 19.62 -10.41 3.90
C PHE A 33 19.04 -9.15 3.23
N PHE A 34 17.84 -8.76 3.63
CA PHE A 34 17.17 -7.52 3.20
C PHE A 34 17.17 -6.44 4.30
N HIS A 35 18.02 -5.45 4.15
CA HIS A 35 18.24 -4.41 5.15
C HIS A 35 17.37 -3.19 4.85
N ILE A 36 16.60 -2.73 5.84
CA ILE A 36 16.12 -1.35 5.88
C ILE A 36 17.13 -0.53 6.66
N VAL A 37 17.69 0.49 5.99
CA VAL A 37 18.83 1.28 6.50
C VAL A 37 18.42 2.64 7.05
N GLU A 38 17.12 2.95 7.01
CA GLU A 38 16.57 4.22 7.51
C GLU A 38 15.89 4.08 8.87
N PHE A 39 16.04 5.14 9.67
CA PHE A 39 15.33 5.32 10.92
C PHE A 39 14.89 6.79 11.05
N ARG A 40 13.69 7.02 11.60
CA ARG A 40 13.14 8.36 11.87
C ARG A 40 12.68 8.56 13.33
N GLY A 41 12.23 7.49 14.00
CA GLY A 41 11.87 7.54 15.43
C GLY A 41 10.55 8.23 15.77
N PHE A 42 9.55 8.20 14.87
CA PHE A 42 8.25 8.87 15.03
C PHE A 42 7.56 8.57 16.37
N GLU A 43 7.50 7.30 16.75
CA GLU A 43 6.84 6.83 17.98
C GLU A 43 7.41 7.49 19.26
N ARG A 44 8.66 7.96 19.21
CA ARG A 44 9.29 8.69 20.31
C ARG A 44 9.08 10.19 20.23
N PHE A 45 9.33 10.82 19.09
CA PHE A 45 9.24 12.28 19.03
C PHE A 45 7.80 12.81 19.04
N ILE A 46 6.80 11.99 18.70
CA ILE A 46 5.40 12.40 18.76
C ILE A 46 4.89 12.57 20.21
N GLN A 47 5.61 12.03 21.20
CA GLN A 47 5.23 12.14 22.61
C GLN A 47 5.24 13.60 23.07
N GLY A 48 4.18 14.03 23.74
CA GLY A 48 3.99 15.41 24.19
C GLY A 48 3.31 16.33 23.16
N HIS A 49 3.11 15.89 21.93
CA HIS A 49 2.25 16.61 20.98
C HIS A 49 0.77 16.46 21.34
N PRO A 50 -0.06 17.49 21.11
CA PRO A 50 -1.51 17.36 21.22
C PRO A 50 -2.03 16.29 20.26
N TYR A 51 -2.95 15.44 20.74
CA TYR A 51 -3.41 14.26 19.98
C TYR A 51 -3.98 14.62 18.59
N TRP A 52 -4.65 15.77 18.45
CA TRP A 52 -5.24 16.22 17.19
C TRP A 52 -4.20 16.56 16.10
N GLU A 53 -2.93 16.71 16.43
CA GLU A 53 -1.86 16.91 15.44
C GLU A 53 -1.44 15.59 14.77
N ALA A 54 -1.71 14.44 15.38
CA ALA A 54 -1.21 13.15 14.92
C ALA A 54 -1.55 12.83 13.45
N PRO A 55 -2.78 13.05 12.92
CA PRO A 55 -3.12 12.74 11.53
C PRO A 55 -2.41 13.65 10.54
N VAL A 56 -1.94 14.82 10.99
CA VAL A 56 -1.11 15.71 10.19
C VAL A 56 0.34 15.24 10.26
N MET A 57 0.87 14.94 11.44
CA MET A 57 2.29 14.57 11.57
C MET A 57 2.60 13.20 10.95
N VAL A 58 1.82 12.17 11.27
CA VAL A 58 2.11 10.76 10.91
C VAL A 58 2.07 10.51 9.40
N GLN A 59 1.25 11.24 8.66
CA GLN A 59 1.17 11.07 7.21
C GLN A 59 2.43 11.56 6.48
N ARG A 60 3.40 12.21 7.14
CA ARG A 60 4.69 12.59 6.55
C ARG A 60 5.71 11.44 6.54
N LEU A 61 5.36 10.28 7.11
CA LEU A 61 6.24 9.11 7.11
C LEU A 61 6.43 8.51 5.71
N CYS A 62 5.45 8.66 4.82
CA CYS A 62 5.53 8.14 3.46
C CYS A 62 4.79 9.05 2.46
N GLY A 63 5.38 9.25 1.29
CA GLY A 63 4.79 10.05 0.21
C GLY A 63 3.71 9.31 -0.62
N ILE A 64 3.66 7.97 -0.55
CA ILE A 64 2.71 7.14 -1.30
C ILE A 64 1.50 6.77 -0.45
N CYS A 65 1.70 6.42 0.83
CA CYS A 65 0.64 5.97 1.72
C CYS A 65 0.08 7.04 2.73
N PRO A 66 0.12 8.37 2.48
CA PRO A 66 -0.19 9.36 3.52
C PRO A 66 -1.65 9.35 3.97
N VAL A 67 -2.60 9.03 3.08
CA VAL A 67 -4.02 8.95 3.48
C VAL A 67 -4.27 7.78 4.41
N SER A 68 -3.60 6.63 4.20
CA SER A 68 -3.73 5.47 5.10
C SER A 68 -3.28 5.85 6.51
N HIS A 69 -2.14 6.54 6.64
CA HIS A 69 -1.68 7.10 7.90
C HIS A 69 -2.65 8.14 8.48
N HIS A 70 -3.14 9.07 7.65
CA HIS A 70 -4.09 10.11 8.07
C HIS A 70 -5.38 9.50 8.64
N LEU A 71 -5.95 8.50 7.96
CA LEU A 71 -7.18 7.83 8.37
C LEU A 71 -6.96 6.90 9.58
N ALA A 72 -5.85 6.17 9.65
CA ALA A 72 -5.53 5.35 10.82
C ALA A 72 -5.40 6.19 12.08
N ALA A 73 -4.67 7.30 12.02
CA ALA A 73 -4.56 8.23 13.15
C ALA A 73 -5.88 8.95 13.46
N ALA A 74 -6.68 9.29 12.44
CA ALA A 74 -7.99 9.88 12.66
C ALA A 74 -8.93 8.90 13.40
N LYS A 75 -8.94 7.61 13.02
CA LYS A 75 -9.72 6.58 13.73
C LYS A 75 -9.26 6.44 15.19
N ALA A 76 -7.96 6.38 15.43
CA ALA A 76 -7.43 6.32 16.80
C ALA A 76 -7.86 7.54 17.64
N ILE A 77 -7.91 8.73 17.03
CA ILE A 77 -8.36 9.95 17.71
C ILE A 77 -9.86 9.97 17.95
N ASP A 78 -10.67 9.46 17.02
CA ASP A 78 -12.11 9.31 17.23
C ASP A 78 -12.36 8.51 18.51
N GLN A 79 -11.63 7.40 18.69
CA GLN A 79 -11.75 6.58 19.89
C GLN A 79 -11.29 7.30 21.16
N ILE A 80 -10.22 8.10 21.09
CA ILE A 80 -9.78 8.96 22.21
C ILE A 80 -10.89 9.93 22.65
N VAL A 81 -11.69 10.44 21.70
CA VAL A 81 -12.82 11.33 22.02
C VAL A 81 -14.14 10.59 22.27
N GLY A 82 -14.09 9.26 22.40
CA GLY A 82 -15.24 8.41 22.76
C GLY A 82 -16.18 8.10 21.60
N LEU A 83 -15.67 8.04 20.36
CA LEU A 83 -16.43 7.69 19.16
C LEU A 83 -15.76 6.53 18.42
N ASP A 84 -16.53 5.50 18.14
CA ASP A 84 -16.10 4.44 17.24
C ASP A 84 -16.36 4.82 15.78
N PRO A 85 -15.67 4.19 14.80
CA PRO A 85 -15.90 4.47 13.38
C PRO A 85 -17.36 4.36 12.93
N GLU A 86 -18.16 3.54 13.61
CA GLU A 86 -19.60 3.35 13.38
C GLU A 86 -20.48 4.48 13.95
N ASP A 87 -20.02 5.20 14.97
CA ASP A 87 -20.72 6.34 15.56
C ASP A 87 -20.63 7.60 14.68
N LEU A 88 -19.67 7.63 13.76
CA LEU A 88 -19.53 8.72 12.80
C LEU A 88 -20.77 8.86 11.95
N SER A 89 -21.13 10.09 11.56
CA SER A 89 -22.22 10.31 10.62
C SER A 89 -22.01 9.54 9.31
N LEU A 90 -23.10 9.05 8.69
CA LEU A 90 -23.04 8.31 7.42
C LEU A 90 -22.23 9.05 6.32
N PRO A 91 -22.33 10.38 6.15
CA PRO A 91 -21.47 11.10 5.21
C PRO A 91 -19.99 11.00 5.57
N ALA A 92 -19.61 11.14 6.84
CA ALA A 92 -18.22 11.05 7.27
C ALA A 92 -17.63 9.66 7.00
N GLN A 93 -18.37 8.60 7.31
CA GLN A 93 -17.96 7.22 7.01
C GLN A 93 -17.73 7.03 5.50
N LYS A 94 -18.67 7.47 4.65
CA LYS A 94 -18.57 7.34 3.19
C LYS A 94 -17.42 8.16 2.61
N ILE A 95 -17.20 9.37 3.10
CA ILE A 95 -16.11 10.25 2.62
C ILE A 95 -14.75 9.65 2.98
N ARG A 96 -14.57 9.15 4.22
CA ARG A 96 -13.32 8.51 4.63
C ARG A 96 -13.06 7.21 3.85
N ARG A 97 -14.09 6.40 3.59
CA ARG A 97 -13.99 5.21 2.72
C ARG A 97 -13.63 5.58 1.29
N LEU A 98 -14.29 6.56 0.68
CA LEU A 98 -13.99 7.04 -0.67
C LEU A 98 -12.55 7.56 -0.79
N LEU A 99 -12.11 8.30 0.22
CA LEU A 99 -10.74 8.77 0.33
C LEU A 99 -9.75 7.60 0.37
N HIS A 100 -10.03 6.56 1.17
CA HIS A 100 -9.19 5.37 1.21
C HIS A 100 -9.22 4.55 -0.09
N PHE A 101 -10.36 4.46 -0.78
CA PHE A 101 -10.43 3.79 -2.09
C PHE A 101 -9.64 4.55 -3.16
N GLY A 102 -9.68 5.88 -3.16
CA GLY A 102 -8.81 6.70 -4.02
C GLY A 102 -7.33 6.47 -3.74
N GLN A 103 -6.96 6.32 -2.47
CA GLN A 103 -5.61 5.99 -2.00
C GLN A 103 -5.13 4.62 -2.48
N VAL A 104 -5.94 3.57 -2.31
CA VAL A 104 -5.59 2.22 -2.76
C VAL A 104 -5.46 2.19 -4.28
N PHE A 105 -6.42 2.78 -4.99
CA PHE A 105 -6.42 2.81 -6.45
C PHE A 105 -5.17 3.51 -7.03
N GLN A 106 -4.82 4.71 -6.55
CA GLN A 106 -3.64 5.40 -7.04
C GLN A 106 -2.33 4.68 -6.66
N SER A 107 -2.28 4.05 -5.48
CA SER A 107 -1.08 3.36 -5.01
C SER A 107 -0.84 2.07 -5.79
N HIS A 108 -1.89 1.30 -6.08
CA HIS A 108 -1.78 0.10 -6.92
C HIS A 108 -1.42 0.46 -8.37
N ALA A 109 -2.02 1.52 -8.92
CA ALA A 109 -1.63 2.02 -10.24
C ALA A 109 -0.16 2.49 -10.25
N LEU A 110 0.28 3.23 -9.23
CA LEU A 110 1.68 3.63 -9.11
C LEU A 110 2.62 2.40 -9.11
N HIS A 111 2.38 1.44 -8.21
CA HIS A 111 3.23 0.27 -8.09
C HIS A 111 3.25 -0.54 -9.38
N PHE A 112 2.08 -0.92 -9.91
CA PHE A 112 2.03 -1.75 -11.10
C PHE A 112 2.70 -1.05 -12.30
N PHE A 113 2.28 0.16 -12.65
CA PHE A 113 2.73 0.79 -13.90
C PHE A 113 4.15 1.38 -13.80
N TYR A 114 4.51 2.01 -12.68
CA TYR A 114 5.79 2.72 -12.57
C TYR A 114 6.91 1.84 -12.01
N LEU A 115 6.57 0.88 -11.16
CA LEU A 115 7.55 0.09 -10.42
C LEU A 115 7.67 -1.32 -10.99
N ALA A 116 6.59 -2.10 -11.05
CA ALA A 116 6.63 -3.51 -11.44
C ALA A 116 6.66 -3.75 -12.95
N SER A 117 5.86 -3.01 -13.72
CA SER A 117 5.65 -3.27 -15.16
C SER A 117 6.93 -3.28 -16.01
N PRO A 118 7.99 -2.48 -15.74
CA PRO A 118 9.21 -2.56 -16.53
C PRO A 118 9.84 -3.96 -16.51
N ASP A 119 9.79 -4.68 -15.38
CA ASP A 119 10.30 -6.06 -15.30
C ASP A 119 9.39 -7.02 -16.07
N LEU A 120 8.07 -6.85 -15.94
CA LEU A 120 7.08 -7.74 -16.56
C LEU A 120 7.05 -7.58 -18.10
N LEU A 121 7.23 -6.35 -18.59
CA LEU A 121 7.12 -6.04 -20.03
C LEU A 121 8.43 -6.31 -20.79
N PHE A 122 9.58 -5.98 -20.18
CA PHE A 122 10.87 -6.14 -20.85
C PHE A 122 11.62 -7.41 -20.46
N GLY A 123 11.27 -8.02 -19.33
CA GLY A 123 11.96 -9.16 -18.75
C GLY A 123 12.99 -8.78 -17.67
N TYR A 124 13.28 -9.73 -16.79
CA TYR A 124 14.18 -9.56 -15.64
C TYR A 124 15.67 -9.41 -16.01
N ASP A 125 16.05 -9.65 -17.25
CA ASP A 125 17.42 -9.48 -17.76
C ASP A 125 17.55 -8.31 -18.76
N ALA A 126 16.48 -7.52 -18.94
CA ALA A 126 16.52 -6.37 -19.84
C ALA A 126 17.52 -5.31 -19.39
N ASP A 127 18.08 -4.58 -20.37
CA ASP A 127 19.02 -3.48 -20.14
C ASP A 127 18.47 -2.50 -19.08
N PRO A 128 19.21 -2.22 -17.98
CA PRO A 128 18.79 -1.27 -16.95
C PRO A 128 18.41 0.12 -17.47
N LEU A 129 19.02 0.58 -18.58
CA LEU A 129 18.70 1.86 -19.21
C LEU A 129 17.29 1.88 -19.81
N LYS A 130 16.77 0.70 -20.20
CA LYS A 130 15.42 0.51 -20.73
C LYS A 130 14.42 0.09 -19.66
N ARG A 131 14.83 -0.66 -18.64
CA ARG A 131 13.96 -1.29 -17.64
C ARG A 131 13.47 -0.32 -16.55
N ASN A 132 12.75 0.70 -17.00
CA ASN A 132 12.15 1.74 -16.17
C ASN A 132 10.91 2.33 -16.86
N VAL A 133 10.18 3.20 -16.15
CA VAL A 133 8.92 3.79 -16.64
C VAL A 133 9.10 4.63 -17.91
N VAL A 134 10.28 5.21 -18.15
CA VAL A 134 10.53 5.97 -19.39
C VAL A 134 10.60 5.02 -20.57
N GLY A 135 11.31 3.89 -20.43
CA GLY A 135 11.32 2.84 -21.44
C GLY A 135 9.91 2.32 -21.73
N VAL A 136 9.10 2.08 -20.69
CA VAL A 136 7.69 1.69 -20.85
C VAL A 136 6.91 2.75 -21.62
N ALA A 137 7.11 4.04 -21.34
CA ALA A 137 6.43 5.11 -22.07
C ALA A 137 6.84 5.22 -23.54
N MET A 138 8.07 4.84 -23.90
CA MET A 138 8.56 4.86 -25.27
C MET A 138 8.05 3.67 -26.10
N GLU A 139 8.04 2.45 -25.53
CA GLU A 139 7.68 1.23 -26.27
C GLU A 139 6.23 0.78 -26.06
N TYR A 140 5.64 1.11 -24.91
CA TYR A 140 4.25 0.81 -24.56
C TYR A 140 3.49 2.08 -24.13
N PRO A 141 3.40 3.11 -25.01
CA PRO A 141 2.84 4.42 -24.67
C PRO A 141 1.40 4.36 -24.13
N GLU A 142 0.58 3.44 -24.66
CA GLU A 142 -0.80 3.27 -24.18
C GLU A 142 -0.86 2.70 -22.76
N ILE A 143 0.02 1.75 -22.40
CA ILE A 143 0.12 1.22 -21.03
C ILE A 143 0.56 2.32 -20.07
N ALA A 144 1.59 3.09 -20.45
CA ALA A 144 2.08 4.20 -19.64
C ALA A 144 0.99 5.28 -19.43
N LYS A 145 0.26 5.63 -20.49
CA LYS A 145 -0.85 6.59 -20.45
C LYS A 145 -1.97 6.13 -19.51
N LYS A 146 -2.37 4.85 -19.57
CA LYS A 146 -3.33 4.25 -18.62
C LYS A 146 -2.84 4.40 -17.19
N GLY A 147 -1.60 4.00 -16.91
CA GLY A 147 -1.01 4.12 -15.57
C GLY A 147 -1.02 5.54 -15.01
N ILE A 148 -0.64 6.53 -15.84
CA ILE A 148 -0.68 7.95 -15.46
C ILE A 148 -2.10 8.41 -15.13
N LEU A 149 -3.07 8.06 -15.98
CA LEU A 149 -4.46 8.52 -15.85
C LEU A 149 -5.21 7.80 -14.71
N MET A 150 -4.96 6.50 -14.50
CA MET A 150 -5.50 5.77 -13.35
C MET A 150 -4.95 6.33 -12.03
N ARG A 151 -3.64 6.57 -11.96
CA ARG A 151 -3.04 7.22 -10.79
C ARG A 151 -3.60 8.63 -10.60
N LYS A 152 -3.77 9.42 -11.67
CA LYS A 152 -4.37 10.75 -11.63
C LYS A 152 -5.78 10.69 -11.03
N PHE A 153 -6.62 9.75 -11.47
CA PHE A 153 -8.00 9.61 -11.00
C PHE A 153 -8.07 9.43 -9.48
N GLY A 154 -7.32 8.48 -8.92
CA GLY A 154 -7.28 8.28 -7.47
C GLY A 154 -6.72 9.50 -6.70
N GLN A 155 -5.71 10.18 -7.26
CA GLN A 155 -5.17 11.41 -6.67
C GLN A 155 -6.15 12.60 -6.75
N GLU A 156 -6.99 12.70 -7.79
CA GLU A 156 -8.03 13.73 -7.85
C GLU A 156 -9.15 13.47 -6.82
N ILE A 157 -9.49 12.21 -6.54
CA ILE A 157 -10.39 11.87 -5.41
C ILE A 157 -9.80 12.38 -4.09
N ILE A 158 -8.51 12.08 -3.85
CA ILE A 158 -7.82 12.53 -2.64
C ILE A 158 -7.81 14.05 -2.55
N LYS A 159 -7.50 14.75 -3.65
CA LYS A 159 -7.50 16.21 -3.71
C LYS A 159 -8.87 16.81 -3.46
N MET A 160 -9.93 16.25 -4.06
CA MET A 160 -11.31 16.69 -3.84
C MET A 160 -11.64 16.65 -2.34
N ILE A 161 -11.24 15.58 -1.64
CA ILE A 161 -11.62 15.36 -0.24
C ILE A 161 -10.73 16.13 0.74
N THR A 162 -9.42 16.16 0.49
CA THR A 162 -8.40 16.63 1.45
C THR A 162 -7.76 17.97 1.06
N GLY A 163 -8.18 18.55 -0.07
CA GLY A 163 -7.65 19.78 -0.65
C GLY A 163 -6.31 19.62 -1.39
N LYS A 164 -5.55 18.54 -1.15
CA LYS A 164 -4.25 18.27 -1.78
C LYS A 164 -4.15 16.81 -2.21
N LYS A 165 -3.32 16.52 -3.21
CA LYS A 165 -3.08 15.13 -3.65
C LYS A 165 -2.23 14.31 -2.67
N ILE A 166 -1.39 15.00 -1.90
CA ILE A 166 -0.43 14.40 -0.97
C ILE A 166 -0.43 15.27 0.28
N HIS A 167 -0.49 14.62 1.44
CA HIS A 167 -0.47 15.27 2.76
C HIS A 167 -1.58 16.33 2.98
N GLY A 168 -2.77 16.07 2.43
CA GLY A 168 -3.96 16.87 2.68
C GLY A 168 -4.54 16.66 4.08
N ILE A 169 -5.62 17.38 4.39
CA ILE A 169 -6.30 17.29 5.68
C ILE A 169 -7.79 17.19 5.39
N SER A 170 -8.46 16.15 5.90
CA SER A 170 -9.93 16.02 5.78
C SER A 170 -10.57 15.44 7.03
N ALA A 171 -9.91 14.48 7.67
CA ALA A 171 -10.41 13.84 8.86
C ALA A 171 -10.07 14.68 10.09
N SER A 172 -11.11 14.99 10.86
CA SER A 172 -11.05 15.66 12.15
C SER A 172 -11.64 14.71 13.20
N PRO A 173 -11.34 14.90 14.51
CA PRO A 173 -11.99 14.12 15.57
C PRO A 173 -13.52 14.16 15.41
N GLY A 174 -14.16 13.00 15.31
CA GLY A 174 -15.60 12.84 15.12
C GLY A 174 -16.12 12.98 13.69
N GLY A 175 -15.26 13.02 12.66
CA GLY A 175 -15.71 12.88 11.28
C GLY A 175 -14.82 13.50 10.21
N VAL A 176 -15.41 14.33 9.35
CA VAL A 176 -14.74 15.04 8.26
C VAL A 176 -15.30 16.45 8.15
N HIS A 177 -14.48 17.42 7.74
CA HIS A 177 -14.94 18.80 7.54
C HIS A 177 -15.34 19.09 6.07
N LYS A 178 -15.20 18.11 5.18
CA LYS A 178 -15.51 18.26 3.75
C LYS A 178 -16.98 17.97 3.46
N HIS A 179 -17.62 18.88 2.72
CA HIS A 179 -18.87 18.63 2.00
C HIS A 179 -18.56 18.41 0.51
N ILE A 180 -19.05 17.32 -0.07
CA ILE A 180 -18.90 16.99 -1.51
C ILE A 180 -20.14 17.45 -2.27
N THR A 181 -19.94 18.28 -3.28
CA THR A 181 -21.01 18.83 -4.12
C THR A 181 -21.32 17.92 -5.32
N PRO A 182 -22.54 17.98 -5.89
CA PRO A 182 -22.87 17.23 -7.11
C PRO A 182 -21.92 17.51 -8.29
N LYS A 183 -21.45 18.76 -8.42
CA LYS A 183 -20.49 19.15 -9.46
C LYS A 183 -19.14 18.42 -9.31
N GLU A 184 -18.67 18.27 -8.08
CA GLU A 184 -17.44 17.52 -7.80
C GLU A 184 -17.59 16.03 -8.07
N ILE A 185 -18.77 15.46 -7.84
CA ILE A 185 -19.07 14.07 -8.21
C ILE A 185 -19.08 13.93 -9.74
N GLN A 186 -19.73 14.87 -10.44
CA GLN A 186 -19.89 14.82 -11.89
C GLN A 186 -18.56 14.78 -12.64
N TYR A 187 -17.53 15.45 -12.11
CA TYR A 187 -16.15 15.43 -12.61
C TYR A 187 -15.58 14.01 -12.82
N PHE A 188 -16.01 13.03 -12.01
CA PHE A 188 -15.57 11.63 -12.11
C PHE A 188 -16.50 10.76 -12.97
N LEU A 189 -17.67 11.27 -13.35
CA LEU A 189 -18.73 10.53 -14.04
C LEU A 189 -18.83 10.88 -15.52
N ASP A 190 -18.69 12.15 -15.91
CA ASP A 190 -18.96 12.58 -17.29
C ASP A 190 -17.86 12.25 -18.31
N GLY A 191 -16.61 12.12 -17.86
CA GLY A 191 -15.49 11.81 -18.75
C GLY A 191 -14.91 13.03 -19.49
N THR A 192 -15.28 14.25 -19.12
CA THR A 192 -14.92 15.47 -19.85
C THR A 192 -13.48 15.94 -19.58
N ASP A 193 -13.10 16.08 -18.31
CA ASP A 193 -11.78 16.55 -17.89
C ASP A 193 -10.76 15.42 -17.63
N ILE A 194 -11.26 14.28 -17.16
CA ILE A 194 -10.52 13.03 -16.94
C ILE A 194 -11.39 11.87 -17.40
N PRO A 195 -10.79 10.72 -17.78
CA PRO A 195 -11.58 9.52 -18.05
C PRO A 195 -12.43 9.16 -16.84
N ASN A 196 -13.68 8.77 -17.09
CA ASN A 196 -14.65 8.53 -16.03
C ASN A 196 -14.40 7.21 -15.29
N ILE A 197 -15.20 6.97 -14.24
CA ILE A 197 -15.12 5.76 -13.44
C ILE A 197 -15.30 4.47 -14.25
N ASN A 198 -16.13 4.46 -15.29
CA ASN A 198 -16.31 3.28 -16.14
C ASN A 198 -15.01 2.97 -16.90
N THR A 199 -14.34 3.99 -17.43
CA THR A 199 -13.01 3.80 -18.04
C THR A 199 -11.98 3.27 -17.04
N MET A 200 -12.02 3.70 -15.77
CA MET A 200 -11.13 3.16 -14.73
C MET A 200 -11.41 1.67 -14.45
N ILE A 201 -12.68 1.27 -14.44
CA ILE A 201 -13.09 -0.13 -14.29
C ILE A 201 -12.60 -0.95 -15.48
N ASP A 202 -12.86 -0.49 -16.71
CA ASP A 202 -12.47 -1.20 -17.93
C ASP A 202 -10.96 -1.41 -17.99
N TRP A 203 -10.17 -0.36 -17.75
CA TRP A 203 -8.71 -0.48 -17.73
C TRP A 203 -8.20 -1.36 -16.59
N SER A 204 -8.86 -1.37 -15.44
CA SER A 204 -8.50 -2.31 -14.35
C SER A 204 -8.73 -3.76 -14.77
N LEU A 205 -9.86 -4.05 -15.44
CA LEU A 205 -10.16 -5.37 -15.97
C LEU A 205 -9.18 -5.81 -17.05
N GLU A 206 -8.77 -4.90 -17.93
CA GLU A 206 -7.74 -5.16 -18.94
C GLU A 206 -6.38 -5.51 -18.30
N ILE A 207 -5.96 -4.80 -17.25
CA ILE A 207 -4.72 -5.14 -16.54
C ILE A 207 -4.82 -6.48 -15.83
N LEU A 208 -5.99 -6.83 -15.27
CA LEU A 208 -6.21 -8.16 -14.70
C LEU A 208 -6.10 -9.25 -15.77
N GLN A 209 -6.63 -9.02 -16.97
CA GLN A 209 -6.47 -9.95 -18.09
C GLN A 209 -5.00 -10.07 -18.52
N PHE A 210 -4.28 -8.95 -18.60
CA PHE A 210 -2.85 -8.94 -18.89
C PHE A 210 -2.07 -9.77 -17.85
N ILE A 211 -2.32 -9.59 -16.55
CA ILE A 211 -1.63 -10.35 -15.50
C ILE A 211 -1.99 -11.83 -15.55
N LYS A 212 -3.24 -12.20 -15.85
CA LYS A 212 -3.63 -13.60 -16.02
C LYS A 212 -2.86 -14.25 -17.17
N ALA A 213 -2.82 -13.60 -18.34
CA ALA A 213 -2.07 -14.10 -19.49
C ALA A 213 -0.55 -14.14 -19.21
N TYR A 214 -0.01 -13.14 -18.52
CA TYR A 214 1.39 -13.13 -18.10
C TYR A 214 1.69 -14.29 -17.15
N HIS A 215 0.80 -14.55 -16.19
CA HIS A 215 0.94 -15.67 -15.26
C HIS A 215 0.93 -17.01 -15.99
N GLU A 216 -0.04 -17.24 -16.88
CA GLU A 216 -0.14 -18.48 -17.67
C GLU A 216 1.15 -18.75 -18.47
N ASN A 217 1.74 -17.71 -19.07
CA ASN A 217 2.97 -17.82 -19.86
C ASN A 217 4.24 -17.97 -19.01
N ASN A 218 4.23 -17.54 -17.75
CA ASN A 218 5.41 -17.53 -16.86
C ASN A 218 5.21 -18.37 -15.59
N LYS A 219 4.23 -19.28 -15.61
CA LYS A 219 3.73 -20.00 -14.44
C LYS A 219 4.83 -20.70 -13.66
N MET A 220 5.74 -21.38 -14.35
CA MET A 220 6.83 -22.14 -13.73
C MET A 220 7.68 -21.26 -12.81
N PHE A 221 8.01 -20.05 -13.25
CA PHE A 221 8.78 -19.10 -12.45
C PHE A 221 7.93 -18.47 -11.36
N LEU A 222 6.75 -17.93 -11.70
CA LEU A 222 5.92 -17.17 -10.75
C LEU A 222 5.38 -18.03 -9.59
N ASP A 223 5.08 -19.31 -9.83
CA ASP A 223 4.57 -20.21 -8.80
C ASP A 223 5.68 -20.76 -7.88
N SER A 224 6.96 -20.59 -8.25
CA SER A 224 8.09 -21.17 -7.51
C SER A 224 9.06 -20.13 -6.95
N PHE A 225 9.13 -18.93 -7.53
CA PHE A 225 10.08 -17.91 -7.13
C PHE A 225 9.82 -17.45 -5.70
N ALA A 226 10.76 -17.75 -4.81
CA ALA A 226 10.68 -17.44 -3.38
C ALA A 226 9.38 -17.94 -2.71
N ALA A 227 8.81 -19.04 -3.19
CA ALA A 227 7.64 -19.67 -2.58
C ALA A 227 8.00 -20.35 -1.26
N TYR A 228 7.27 -20.03 -0.19
CA TYR A 228 7.38 -20.69 1.12
C TYR A 228 6.04 -20.62 1.86
N PRO A 229 5.72 -21.59 2.73
CA PRO A 229 4.50 -21.55 3.53
C PRO A 229 4.56 -20.40 4.53
N SER A 230 3.52 -19.55 4.55
CA SER A 230 3.41 -18.42 5.47
C SER A 230 1.96 -18.13 5.85
N GLY A 231 1.78 -17.44 6.96
CA GLY A 231 0.48 -16.95 7.38
C GLY A 231 0.08 -15.67 6.63
N HIS A 232 -1.23 -15.46 6.48
CA HIS A 232 -1.81 -14.30 5.81
C HIS A 232 -2.74 -13.58 6.78
N LEU A 233 -2.53 -12.28 6.97
CA LEU A 233 -3.37 -11.42 7.81
C LEU A 233 -4.12 -10.41 6.94
N GLY A 234 -5.41 -10.22 7.22
CA GLY A 234 -6.23 -9.23 6.54
C GLY A 234 -7.33 -8.69 7.43
N LEU A 235 -7.93 -7.58 6.99
CA LEU A 235 -9.16 -7.06 7.56
C LEU A 235 -10.37 -7.71 6.87
N VAL A 236 -11.35 -8.11 7.67
CA VAL A 236 -12.63 -8.63 7.20
C VAL A 236 -13.78 -7.80 7.75
N ASN A 237 -14.83 -7.66 6.96
CA ASN A 237 -16.01 -6.92 7.34
C ASN A 237 -16.74 -7.62 8.50
N LYS A 238 -17.05 -6.86 9.56
CA LYS A 238 -17.63 -7.38 10.81
C LYS A 238 -18.96 -8.15 10.64
N LYS A 239 -19.70 -7.93 9.55
CA LYS A 239 -21.03 -8.53 9.35
C LYS A 239 -21.03 -9.74 8.43
N ASN A 240 -20.15 -9.78 7.43
CA ASN A 240 -20.21 -10.79 6.37
C ASN A 240 -18.87 -11.49 6.09
N GLY A 241 -17.78 -11.09 6.74
CA GLY A 241 -16.46 -11.71 6.57
C GLY A 241 -15.79 -11.44 5.21
N PHE A 242 -16.32 -10.54 4.38
CA PHE A 242 -15.71 -10.18 3.10
C PHE A 242 -14.56 -9.18 3.27
N LEU A 243 -13.79 -8.99 2.19
CA LEU A 243 -12.69 -8.02 2.14
C LEU A 243 -13.13 -6.64 2.66
N GLU A 244 -12.32 -6.11 3.56
CA GLU A 244 -12.49 -4.77 4.11
C GLU A 244 -11.15 -4.03 4.11
N LEU A 245 -11.16 -2.75 3.76
CA LEU A 245 -9.95 -1.94 3.62
C LEU A 245 -9.91 -0.76 4.59
N TYR A 246 -11.05 -0.38 5.18
CA TYR A 246 -11.15 0.79 6.03
C TYR A 246 -11.32 0.45 7.51
N ASP A 247 -12.29 -0.40 7.85
CA ASP A 247 -12.60 -0.74 9.24
C ASP A 247 -13.31 -2.09 9.37
N GLY A 248 -12.72 -3.01 10.12
CA GLY A 248 -13.15 -4.40 10.24
C GLY A 248 -12.37 -5.16 11.31
N PHE A 249 -12.64 -6.46 11.43
CA PHE A 249 -11.90 -7.38 12.31
C PHE A 249 -10.60 -7.84 11.66
N LEU A 250 -9.61 -8.21 12.47
CA LEU A 250 -8.39 -8.87 12.01
C LEU A 250 -8.61 -10.38 11.93
N ARG A 251 -8.33 -10.97 10.76
CA ARG A 251 -8.32 -12.42 10.54
C ARG A 251 -6.97 -12.86 10.00
N ALA A 252 -6.43 -13.92 10.58
CA ALA A 252 -5.23 -14.57 10.07
C ALA A 252 -5.49 -16.03 9.70
N THR A 253 -4.85 -16.50 8.63
CA THR A 253 -4.81 -17.91 8.26
C THR A 253 -3.36 -18.39 8.14
N ASP A 254 -3.11 -19.69 8.31
CA ASP A 254 -1.83 -20.32 7.94
C ASP A 254 -1.72 -20.59 6.43
N ALA A 255 -0.68 -21.33 6.02
CA ALA A 255 -0.42 -21.65 4.62
C ALA A 255 -1.43 -22.65 4.04
N GLU A 256 -2.07 -23.43 4.90
CA GLU A 256 -3.09 -24.43 4.59
C GLU A 256 -4.51 -23.83 4.57
N GLY A 257 -4.66 -22.58 5.03
CA GLY A 257 -5.93 -21.88 5.10
C GLY A 257 -6.69 -22.08 6.42
N THR A 258 -6.06 -22.70 7.43
CA THR A 258 -6.62 -22.80 8.79
C THR A 258 -6.61 -21.43 9.44
N ILE A 259 -7.71 -21.04 10.08
CA ILE A 259 -7.81 -19.77 10.81
C ILE A 259 -6.92 -19.84 12.06
N THR A 260 -5.97 -18.92 12.17
CA THR A 260 -5.04 -18.77 13.31
C THR A 260 -5.36 -17.56 14.18
N LEU A 261 -6.04 -16.55 13.62
CA LEU A 261 -6.75 -15.50 14.36
C LEU A 261 -8.16 -15.36 13.78
N ASP A 262 -9.18 -15.55 14.60
CA ASP A 262 -10.57 -15.50 14.16
C ASP A 262 -11.24 -14.18 14.57
N ASP A 263 -11.35 -13.28 13.59
CA ASP A 263 -12.15 -12.05 13.62
C ASP A 263 -12.07 -11.25 14.92
N ILE A 264 -10.84 -10.96 15.35
CA ILE A 264 -10.58 -10.17 16.57
C ILE A 264 -10.76 -8.68 16.32
N GLU A 265 -11.11 -7.93 17.37
CA GLU A 265 -11.10 -6.47 17.33
C GLU A 265 -9.68 -5.95 17.07
N ASN A 266 -9.56 -4.90 16.25
CA ASN A 266 -8.26 -4.36 15.86
C ASN A 266 -7.55 -3.61 17.00
N GLU A 267 -8.28 -3.13 18.00
CA GLU A 267 -7.76 -2.45 19.19
C GLU A 267 -6.94 -3.38 20.10
N THR A 268 -7.26 -4.68 20.10
CA THR A 268 -6.60 -5.67 20.95
C THR A 268 -5.38 -6.30 20.27
N TYR A 269 -4.92 -5.78 19.12
CA TYR A 269 -3.79 -6.37 18.37
C TYR A 269 -2.53 -6.60 19.24
N ALA A 270 -2.28 -5.73 20.22
CA ALA A 270 -1.13 -5.85 21.12
C ALA A 270 -1.14 -7.15 21.95
N ASP A 271 -2.30 -7.79 22.12
CA ASP A 271 -2.43 -9.08 22.80
C ASP A 271 -2.01 -10.26 21.92
N TYR A 272 -2.00 -10.10 20.58
CA TYR A 272 -1.83 -11.19 19.61
C TYR A 272 -0.53 -11.14 18.80
N PHE A 273 0.21 -10.02 18.83
CA PHE A 273 1.46 -9.87 18.07
C PHE A 273 2.66 -9.55 18.96
N TYR A 274 3.82 -10.07 18.56
CA TYR A 274 5.13 -9.60 19.00
C TYR A 274 5.89 -8.98 17.82
N GLU A 275 6.87 -8.13 18.12
CA GLU A 275 7.82 -7.61 17.14
C GLU A 275 9.25 -7.94 17.58
N SER A 276 9.96 -8.78 16.83
CA SER A 276 11.39 -9.01 17.09
C SER A 276 12.26 -7.98 16.36
N VAL A 277 13.48 -7.80 16.87
CA VAL A 277 14.47 -6.87 16.33
C VAL A 277 15.71 -7.67 15.97
N GLU A 278 16.19 -7.45 14.75
CA GLU A 278 17.42 -8.07 14.27
C GLU A 278 18.54 -7.04 14.13
N ARG A 279 19.79 -7.48 14.36
CA ARG A 279 20.96 -6.58 14.37
C ARG A 279 21.28 -5.94 13.02
N TRP A 280 20.71 -6.46 11.94
CA TRP A 280 21.08 -6.13 10.57
C TRP A 280 20.04 -5.26 9.84
N SER A 281 18.90 -4.93 10.45
CA SER A 281 17.86 -4.11 9.83
C SER A 281 17.17 -3.22 10.85
N TYR A 282 16.79 -2.00 10.47
CA TYR A 282 15.90 -1.17 11.30
C TYR A 282 14.43 -1.60 11.20
N LEU A 283 14.05 -2.36 10.18
CA LEU A 283 12.72 -2.96 10.09
C LEU A 283 12.60 -4.10 11.10
N LYS A 284 11.55 -4.06 11.91
CA LYS A 284 11.21 -5.13 12.85
C LYS A 284 10.59 -6.32 12.11
N PHE A 285 10.50 -7.46 12.79
CA PHE A 285 9.93 -8.70 12.27
C PHE A 285 8.72 -9.07 13.12
N PRO A 286 7.50 -8.65 12.74
CA PRO A 286 6.29 -8.99 13.48
C PRO A 286 5.91 -10.46 13.30
N TYR A 287 5.37 -11.08 14.34
CA TYR A 287 4.86 -12.46 14.33
C TYR A 287 3.72 -12.65 15.34
N LEU A 288 2.90 -13.68 15.11
CA LEU A 288 1.81 -14.08 16.02
C LEU A 288 2.41 -14.66 17.31
N LYS A 289 1.83 -14.31 18.47
CA LYS A 289 2.28 -14.80 19.78
C LYS A 289 2.07 -16.30 19.99
#